data_AF-D5DRW3-F1
#
_entry.id   AF-D5DRW3-F1
#
_cell.length_a   1.000
_cell.length_b   1.000
_cell.length_c   1.000
_cell.angle_alpha   90.00
_cell.angle_beta   90.00
_cell.angle_gamma   90.00
#
_symmetry.space_group_name_H-M   'P 1'
#
loop_
_entity.id
_entity.type
_entity.pdbx_description
1 polymer ?
#
loop_
_entity_poly.entity_id
_entity_poly.type
_entity_poly.pdbx_seq_one_letter_code
_entity_poly.pdbx_strand_id
1 'polypeptide(L)'
;MIEYTGWKFYDDYTEIYGRNYLTHHVGSMLVPVSRIKGLTHENVLSEEKLSRLLKSIETHGYVTTGSSHMDINLTLFPNGEFCVGNGGNHRPYLAKKLGITIIRAIVDVCIPLDLLTDEQILNFESLDPYDLPNNPELKDVAYALELMPSQQLAKQTIIHIR
;
A
#
# COMPACT_ATOMS: atom_id res chain seq x y z
N MET A 1 17.20 -2.09 18.80
CA MET A 1 16.19 -3.17 18.78
C MET A 1 15.04 -2.68 17.93
N ILE A 2 14.65 -3.47 16.95
CA ILE A 2 13.55 -3.16 16.04
C ILE A 2 12.24 -3.45 16.78
N GLU A 3 11.32 -2.48 16.76
CA GLU A 3 10.05 -2.55 17.50
C GLU A 3 8.90 -2.72 16.51
N TYR A 4 8.33 -3.92 16.47
CA TYR A 4 7.20 -4.23 15.59
C TYR A 4 5.83 -3.91 16.20
N THR A 5 5.78 -3.37 17.42
CA THR A 5 4.52 -3.06 18.10
C THR A 5 3.62 -2.15 17.26
N GLY A 6 2.39 -2.59 17.01
CA GLY A 6 1.40 -1.87 16.21
C GLY A 6 1.61 -1.93 14.70
N TRP A 7 2.52 -2.79 14.21
CA TRP A 7 2.58 -3.20 12.81
C TRP A 7 1.81 -4.49 12.60
N LYS A 8 1.06 -4.56 11.50
CA LYS A 8 0.51 -5.79 10.94
C LYS A 8 1.43 -6.29 9.82
N PHE A 9 1.18 -7.50 9.35
CA PHE A 9 1.85 -8.10 8.20
C PHE A 9 0.88 -8.35 7.05
N TYR A 10 1.40 -8.48 5.83
CA TYR A 10 0.57 -8.60 4.63
C TYR A 10 -0.42 -9.77 4.70
N ASP A 11 0.00 -10.88 5.32
CA ASP A 11 -0.86 -12.04 5.54
C ASP A 11 -2.06 -11.70 6.46
N ASP A 12 -1.89 -10.85 7.48
CA ASP A 12 -2.99 -10.40 8.36
C ASP A 12 -4.09 -9.64 7.58
N TYR A 13 -3.73 -8.99 6.48
CA TYR A 13 -4.67 -8.29 5.61
C TYR A 13 -5.39 -9.20 4.62
N THR A 14 -4.75 -10.32 4.25
CA THR A 14 -5.24 -11.22 3.20
C THR A 14 -5.86 -12.50 3.73
N GLU A 15 -5.68 -12.81 5.02
CA GLU A 15 -6.27 -13.96 5.70
C GLU A 15 -7.79 -14.03 5.47
N ILE A 16 -8.47 -12.89 5.60
CA ILE A 16 -9.93 -12.79 5.39
C ILE A 16 -10.39 -13.11 3.97
N TYR A 17 -9.49 -13.02 2.98
CA TYR A 17 -9.80 -13.28 1.58
C TYR A 17 -9.26 -14.64 1.10
N GLY A 18 -8.34 -15.28 1.83
CA GLY A 18 -7.76 -16.57 1.42
C GLY A 18 -7.04 -16.55 0.07
N ARG A 19 -6.42 -15.41 -0.29
CA ARG A 19 -5.85 -15.11 -1.63
C ARG A 19 -6.87 -14.85 -2.76
N ASN A 20 -8.16 -14.76 -2.45
CA ASN A 20 -9.20 -14.40 -3.41
C ASN A 20 -9.33 -12.88 -3.51
N TYR A 21 -8.34 -12.23 -4.11
CA TYR A 21 -8.41 -10.81 -4.48
C TYR A 21 -7.65 -10.53 -5.78
N LEU A 22 -8.04 -9.48 -6.49
CA LEU A 22 -7.31 -8.88 -7.60
C LEU A 22 -6.56 -7.63 -7.12
N THR A 23 -5.56 -7.21 -7.89
CA THR A 23 -4.86 -5.94 -7.67
C THR A 23 -4.96 -5.04 -8.88
N HIS A 24 -5.24 -3.76 -8.65
CA HIS A 24 -5.19 -2.73 -9.70
C HIS A 24 -4.11 -1.69 -9.39
N HIS A 25 -3.32 -1.34 -10.40
CA HIS A 25 -2.21 -0.40 -10.30
C HIS A 25 -2.69 1.04 -10.44
N VAL A 26 -2.61 1.82 -9.36
CA VAL A 26 -3.02 3.23 -9.36
C VAL A 26 -1.89 4.15 -9.83
N GLY A 27 -0.65 3.80 -9.50
CA GLY A 27 0.54 4.57 -9.84
C GLY A 27 1.17 5.31 -8.65
N SER A 28 2.00 6.31 -8.94
CA SER A 28 2.77 7.03 -7.93
C SER A 28 1.99 8.16 -7.26
N MET A 29 1.94 8.17 -5.93
CA MET A 29 1.27 9.22 -5.16
C MET A 29 1.93 9.50 -3.80
N LEU A 30 1.48 10.57 -3.15
CA LEU A 30 1.81 10.89 -1.77
C LEU A 30 0.85 10.16 -0.83
N VAL A 31 1.40 9.42 0.13
CA VAL A 31 0.66 8.60 1.09
C VAL A 31 0.97 9.08 2.51
N PRO A 32 -0.06 9.33 3.34
CA PRO A 32 0.16 9.64 4.76
C PRO A 32 0.77 8.45 5.50
N VAL A 33 1.90 8.66 6.17
CA VAL A 33 2.61 7.61 6.93
C VAL A 33 1.71 7.02 8.02
N SER A 34 0.84 7.85 8.61
CA SER A 34 -0.13 7.41 9.60
C SER A 34 -1.09 6.32 9.11
N ARG A 35 -1.28 6.20 7.78
CA ARG A 35 -2.14 5.20 7.14
C ARG A 35 -1.39 3.92 6.74
N ILE A 36 -0.07 3.93 6.80
CA ILE A 36 0.76 2.74 6.54
C ILE A 36 0.87 1.96 7.84
N LYS A 37 0.15 0.85 7.90
CA LYS A 37 -0.01 0.01 9.11
C LYS A 37 0.62 -1.37 8.94
N GLY A 38 0.87 -1.79 7.70
CA GLY A 38 1.39 -3.10 7.38
C GLY A 38 2.80 -3.10 6.81
N LEU A 39 3.59 -4.12 7.16
CA LEU A 39 4.84 -4.51 6.51
C LEU A 39 4.64 -5.83 5.76
N THR A 40 5.56 -6.22 4.88
CA THR A 40 5.38 -7.45 4.08
C THR A 40 5.29 -8.70 4.93
N HIS A 41 6.21 -8.88 5.89
CA HIS A 41 6.26 -10.05 6.77
C HIS A 41 7.04 -9.76 8.06
N GLU A 42 6.92 -10.66 9.04
CA GLU A 42 7.67 -10.59 10.29
C GLU A 42 9.19 -10.64 10.02
N ASN A 43 9.99 -9.96 10.87
CA ASN A 43 11.45 -9.95 10.78
C ASN A 43 12.02 -9.41 9.44
N VAL A 44 11.22 -8.71 8.63
CA VAL A 44 11.68 -8.12 7.36
C VAL A 44 12.68 -6.96 7.51
N LEU A 45 12.75 -6.37 8.70
CA LEU A 45 13.59 -5.21 8.98
C LEU A 45 14.96 -5.69 9.49
N SER A 46 15.98 -4.87 9.24
CA SER A 46 17.34 -5.14 9.71
C SER A 46 18.01 -3.84 10.11
N GLU A 47 18.73 -3.86 11.23
CA GLU A 47 19.39 -2.69 11.80
C GLU A 47 20.42 -2.11 10.83
N GLU A 48 21.11 -2.95 10.05
CA GLU A 48 22.06 -2.51 9.02
C GLU A 48 21.37 -1.66 7.95
N LYS A 49 20.25 -2.13 7.39
CA LYS A 49 19.50 -1.39 6.36
C LYS A 49 18.86 -0.12 6.95
N LEU A 50 18.36 -0.17 8.17
CA LEU A 50 17.83 1.00 8.87
C LEU A 50 18.91 2.06 9.06
N SER A 51 20.10 1.66 9.51
CA SER A 51 21.24 2.56 9.73
C SER A 51 21.72 3.21 8.45
N ARG A 52 21.83 2.42 7.36
CA ARG A 52 22.17 2.94 6.03
C ARG A 52 21.14 3.92 5.51
N LEU A 53 19.85 3.61 5.66
CA LEU A 53 18.77 4.48 5.23
C LEU A 53 18.72 5.77 6.05
N LEU A 54 18.92 5.70 7.37
CA LEU A 54 18.99 6.86 8.25
C LEU A 54 20.10 7.81 7.81
N LYS A 55 21.32 7.30 7.61
CA LYS A 55 22.45 8.09 7.11
C LYS A 55 22.15 8.75 5.77
N SER A 56 21.46 8.04 4.88
CA SER A 56 21.03 8.57 3.58
C SER A 56 20.04 9.74 3.75
N ILE A 57 19.06 9.60 4.65
CA ILE A 57 18.06 10.63 4.95
C ILE A 57 18.71 11.84 5.63
N GLU A 58 19.65 11.64 6.55
CA GLU A 58 20.40 12.73 7.19
C GLU A 58 21.23 13.53 6.19
N THR A 59 21.76 12.87 5.17
CA THR A 59 22.63 13.50 4.16
C THR A 59 21.83 14.19 3.04
N HIS A 60 20.73 13.58 2.59
CA HIS A 60 20.01 14.01 1.38
C HIS A 60 18.57 14.46 1.64
N GLY A 61 18.12 14.42 2.90
CA GLY A 61 16.71 14.55 3.26
C GLY A 61 15.90 13.31 2.94
N TYR A 62 14.65 13.30 3.40
CA TYR A 62 13.71 12.25 3.03
C TYR A 62 13.13 12.56 1.65
N VAL A 63 13.43 11.72 0.66
CA VAL A 63 13.08 11.98 -0.73
C VAL A 63 11.56 11.85 -0.92
N THR A 64 10.88 12.99 -1.10
CA THR A 64 9.47 13.09 -1.47
C THR A 64 9.28 13.52 -2.94
N THR A 65 10.36 13.93 -3.60
CA THR A 65 10.39 14.46 -4.96
C THR A 65 11.52 13.81 -5.76
N GLY A 66 11.17 12.98 -6.75
CA GLY A 66 12.13 12.33 -7.65
C GLY A 66 11.53 11.08 -8.29
N SER A 67 11.55 11.01 -9.62
CA SER A 67 10.99 9.92 -10.44
C SER A 67 11.81 8.62 -10.42
N SER A 68 12.98 8.59 -9.75
CA SER A 68 13.95 7.51 -9.83
C SER A 68 14.12 6.65 -8.55
N HIS A 69 13.32 6.86 -7.50
CA HIS A 69 13.53 6.23 -6.19
C HIS A 69 12.33 5.44 -5.65
N MET A 70 11.47 4.95 -6.55
CA MET A 70 10.18 4.32 -6.25
C MET A 70 10.27 2.86 -5.79
N ASP A 71 11.11 2.56 -4.79
CA ASP A 71 11.27 1.18 -4.26
C ASP A 71 10.23 0.78 -3.20
N ILE A 72 9.20 1.61 -2.99
CA ILE A 72 8.11 1.28 -2.08
C ILE A 72 6.83 1.10 -2.89
N ASN A 73 6.37 -0.14 -2.90
CA ASN A 73 5.05 -0.52 -3.36
C ASN A 73 4.16 -0.72 -2.14
N LEU A 74 3.03 -0.01 -2.11
CA LEU A 74 2.01 -0.14 -1.09
C LEU A 74 0.75 -0.72 -1.70
N THR A 75 0.11 -1.64 -0.98
CA THR A 75 -1.24 -2.11 -1.28
C THR A 75 -2.22 -1.43 -0.34
N LEU A 76 -3.21 -0.75 -0.92
CA LEU A 76 -4.36 -0.21 -0.20
C LEU A 76 -5.44 -1.27 -0.06
N PHE A 77 -5.82 -1.58 1.17
CA PHE A 77 -6.87 -2.55 1.46
C PHE A 77 -8.23 -1.88 1.65
N PRO A 78 -9.35 -2.63 1.50
CA PRO A 78 -10.72 -2.10 1.65
C PRO A 78 -11.00 -1.39 2.99
N ASN A 79 -10.25 -1.71 4.05
CA ASN A 79 -10.34 -1.05 5.35
C ASN A 79 -9.67 0.35 5.39
N GLY A 80 -9.05 0.81 4.30
CA GLY A 80 -8.35 2.09 4.22
C GLY A 80 -6.94 2.09 4.76
N GLU A 81 -6.40 0.95 5.17
CA GLU A 81 -5.01 0.82 5.60
C GLU A 81 -4.11 0.48 4.42
N PHE A 82 -2.89 1.03 4.43
CA PHE A 82 -1.84 0.64 3.51
C PHE A 82 -0.92 -0.40 4.16
N CYS A 83 -0.58 -1.44 3.41
CA CYS A 83 0.49 -2.37 3.73
C CYS A 83 1.59 -2.24 2.68
N VAL A 84 2.84 -2.45 3.07
CA VAL A 84 3.91 -2.66 2.10
C VAL A 84 3.66 -3.98 1.37
N GLY A 85 3.49 -3.92 0.04
CA GLY A 85 3.22 -5.09 -0.80
C GLY A 85 4.50 -5.77 -1.28
N ASN A 86 5.49 -4.98 -1.68
CA ASN A 86 6.80 -5.48 -2.08
C ASN A 86 7.90 -4.43 -1.89
N GLY A 87 9.06 -4.86 -1.38
CA GLY A 87 10.22 -3.99 -1.16
C GLY A 87 9.94 -2.87 -0.16
N GLY A 88 10.93 -2.03 0.14
CA GLY A 88 10.69 -0.75 0.80
C GLY A 88 10.28 -0.74 2.29
N ASN A 89 10.10 -1.88 2.98
CA ASN A 89 9.67 -1.96 4.39
C ASN A 89 10.36 -1.00 5.38
N HIS A 90 11.66 -0.81 5.23
CA HIS A 90 12.47 0.05 6.11
C HIS A 90 12.08 1.53 6.02
N ARG A 91 11.55 1.98 4.88
CA ARG A 91 11.18 3.38 4.63
C ARG A 91 9.99 3.83 5.47
N PRO A 92 8.79 3.20 5.42
CA PRO A 92 7.66 3.61 6.26
C PRO A 92 7.95 3.39 7.75
N TYR A 93 8.71 2.35 8.10
CA TYR A 93 9.15 2.14 9.48
C TYR A 93 9.97 3.32 10.00
N LEU A 94 11.01 3.72 9.26
CA LEU A 94 11.88 4.82 9.66
C LEU A 94 11.17 6.18 9.58
N ALA A 95 10.32 6.39 8.57
CA ALA A 95 9.49 7.58 8.44
C ALA A 95 8.62 7.81 9.68
N LYS A 96 7.98 6.74 10.19
CA LYS A 96 7.19 6.79 11.43
C LYS A 96 8.06 7.16 12.64
N LYS A 97 9.27 6.60 12.76
CA LYS A 97 10.21 6.93 13.86
C LYS A 97 10.70 8.38 13.80
N LEU A 98 10.89 8.92 12.61
CA LEU A 98 11.41 10.28 12.40
C LEU A 98 10.31 11.36 12.38
N GLY A 99 9.05 11.01 12.61
CA GLY A 99 7.94 11.96 12.56
C GLY A 99 7.61 12.49 11.16
N ILE A 100 8.02 11.79 10.11
CA ILE A 100 7.72 12.14 8.73
C ILE A 100 6.25 11.77 8.46
N THR A 101 5.48 12.73 7.98
CA THR A 101 4.02 12.60 7.89
C THR A 101 3.54 12.05 6.55
N ILE A 102 4.31 12.23 5.48
CA ILE A 102 3.94 11.86 4.11
C ILE A 102 5.15 11.28 3.39
N ILE A 103 4.92 10.22 2.61
CA ILE A 103 5.94 9.62 1.73
C ILE A 103 5.40 9.44 0.31
N ARG A 104 6.28 9.38 -0.69
CA ARG A 104 5.91 9.00 -2.05
C ARG A 104 5.98 7.48 -2.20
N ALA A 105 4.95 6.87 -2.79
CA ALA A 105 4.89 5.44 -3.03
C ALA A 105 4.17 5.11 -4.34
N ILE A 106 4.50 3.95 -4.90
CA ILE A 106 3.64 3.28 -5.87
C ILE A 106 2.50 2.64 -5.09
N VAL A 107 1.26 2.82 -5.54
CA VAL A 107 0.08 2.27 -4.89
C VAL A 107 -0.65 1.32 -5.83
N ASP A 108 -0.92 0.13 -5.32
CA ASP A 108 -1.89 -0.81 -5.85
C ASP A 108 -3.11 -0.84 -4.91
N VAL A 109 -4.29 -1.13 -5.44
CA VAL A 109 -5.52 -1.37 -4.65
C VAL A 109 -5.86 -2.85 -4.64
N CYS A 110 -6.23 -3.36 -3.47
CA CYS A 110 -6.74 -4.72 -3.30
C CYS A 110 -8.25 -4.74 -3.53
N ILE A 111 -8.70 -5.62 -4.44
CA ILE A 111 -10.10 -5.80 -4.83
C ILE A 111 -10.50 -7.24 -4.49
N PRO A 112 -11.13 -7.49 -3.33
CA PRO A 112 -11.62 -8.81 -2.96
C PRO A 112 -12.59 -9.38 -4.00
N LEU A 113 -12.45 -10.67 -4.33
CA LEU A 113 -13.31 -11.34 -5.32
C LEU A 113 -14.77 -11.45 -4.85
N ASP A 114 -15.02 -11.51 -3.53
CA ASP A 114 -16.36 -11.58 -2.96
C ASP A 114 -17.19 -10.29 -3.15
N LEU A 115 -16.54 -9.21 -3.60
CA LEU A 115 -17.21 -7.97 -4.02
C LEU A 115 -17.54 -7.94 -5.52
N LEU A 116 -17.12 -8.95 -6.28
CA LEU A 116 -17.31 -9.04 -7.72
C LEU A 116 -18.45 -10.01 -8.06
N THR A 117 -19.07 -9.80 -9.21
CA THR A 117 -19.99 -10.76 -9.80
C THR A 117 -19.23 -11.90 -10.49
N ASP A 118 -19.85 -13.07 -10.62
CA ASP A 118 -19.26 -14.21 -11.34
C ASP A 118 -18.83 -13.86 -12.77
N GLU A 119 -19.63 -13.03 -13.46
CA GLU A 119 -19.31 -12.55 -14.82
C GLU A 119 -18.03 -11.71 -14.84
N GLN A 120 -17.86 -10.81 -13.88
CA GLN A 120 -16.64 -10.02 -13.74
C GLN A 120 -15.42 -10.88 -13.42
N ILE A 121 -15.57 -11.85 -12.50
CA ILE A 121 -14.49 -12.78 -12.15
C ILE A 121 -14.03 -13.55 -13.39
N LEU A 122 -14.97 -14.17 -14.12
CA LEU A 122 -14.68 -14.92 -15.34
C LEU A 122 -14.02 -14.05 -16.42
N ASN A 123 -14.48 -12.80 -16.58
CA ASN A 123 -13.87 -11.85 -17.51
C ASN A 123 -12.41 -11.56 -17.11
N PHE A 124 -12.14 -11.22 -15.85
CA PHE A 124 -10.80 -10.87 -15.38
C PHE A 124 -9.84 -12.05 -15.33
N GLU A 125 -10.32 -13.26 -15.04
CA GLU A 125 -9.52 -14.50 -15.10
C GLU A 125 -9.09 -14.86 -16.53
N SER A 126 -9.81 -14.36 -17.55
CA SER A 126 -9.47 -14.59 -18.96
C SER A 126 -8.36 -13.67 -19.49
N LEU A 127 -8.00 -12.62 -18.74
CA LEU A 127 -6.98 -11.64 -19.12
C LEU A 127 -5.57 -12.10 -18.77
N ASP A 128 -4.57 -11.54 -19.46
CA ASP A 128 -3.17 -11.75 -19.11
C ASP A 128 -2.88 -11.16 -17.70
N PRO A 129 -2.29 -11.93 -16.76
CA PRO A 129 -1.97 -11.45 -15.41
C PRO A 129 -1.06 -10.22 -15.37
N TYR A 130 -0.26 -9.95 -16.40
CA TYR A 130 0.57 -8.76 -16.50
C TYR A 130 -0.22 -7.52 -16.96
N ASP A 131 -1.28 -7.71 -17.73
CA ASP A 131 -2.14 -6.63 -18.21
C ASP A 131 -3.28 -6.32 -17.23
N LEU A 132 -3.75 -7.33 -16.49
CA LEU A 132 -4.89 -7.24 -15.58
C LEU A 132 -4.76 -6.07 -14.58
N PRO A 133 -3.61 -5.85 -13.89
CA PRO A 133 -3.50 -4.73 -12.96
C PRO A 133 -3.66 -3.36 -13.61
N ASN A 134 -3.45 -3.23 -14.92
CA ASN A 134 -3.59 -1.97 -15.65
C ASN A 134 -4.92 -1.90 -16.44
N ASN A 135 -5.78 -2.89 -16.31
CA ASN A 135 -7.02 -2.97 -17.06
C ASN A 135 -8.00 -1.83 -16.69
N PRO A 136 -8.55 -1.07 -17.68
CA PRO A 136 -9.48 0.03 -17.41
C PRO A 136 -10.80 -0.39 -16.75
N GLU A 137 -11.34 -1.57 -17.08
CA GLU A 137 -12.57 -2.08 -16.47
C GLU A 137 -12.33 -2.44 -14.99
N LEU A 138 -11.18 -3.03 -14.67
CA LEU A 138 -10.80 -3.30 -13.28
C LEU A 138 -10.66 -2.00 -12.46
N LYS A 139 -10.15 -0.93 -13.09
CA LYS A 139 -10.12 0.41 -12.49
C LYS A 139 -11.53 0.94 -12.22
N ASP A 140 -12.43 0.80 -13.18
CA ASP A 140 -13.81 1.28 -13.04
C ASP A 140 -14.56 0.51 -11.94
N VAL A 141 -14.33 -0.80 -11.83
CA VAL A 141 -14.81 -1.63 -10.73
C VAL A 141 -14.26 -1.15 -9.38
N ALA A 142 -12.95 -0.92 -9.27
CA ALA A 142 -12.34 -0.42 -8.04
C ALA A 142 -12.92 0.95 -7.63
N TYR A 143 -13.20 1.82 -8.60
CA TYR A 143 -13.84 3.11 -8.37
C TYR A 143 -15.29 2.97 -7.90
N ALA A 144 -16.08 2.09 -8.53
CA ALA A 144 -17.47 1.82 -8.17
C ALA A 144 -17.61 1.23 -6.76
N LEU A 145 -16.66 0.40 -6.34
CA LEU A 145 -16.56 -0.17 -4.99
C LEU A 145 -15.97 0.82 -3.95
N GLU A 146 -15.66 2.04 -4.37
CA GLU A 146 -15.05 3.08 -3.54
C GLU A 146 -13.71 2.67 -2.89
N LEU A 147 -12.91 1.87 -3.62
CA LEU A 147 -11.62 1.33 -3.20
C LEU A 147 -10.44 2.23 -3.59
N MET A 148 -10.66 3.27 -4.40
CA MET A 148 -9.58 4.12 -4.87
C MET A 148 -9.02 5.01 -3.74
N PRO A 149 -7.71 5.34 -3.76
CA PRO A 149 -7.09 6.13 -2.70
C PRO A 149 -7.79 7.48 -2.43
N SER A 150 -8.22 8.18 -3.49
CA SER A 150 -8.92 9.46 -3.35
C SER A 150 -10.24 9.33 -2.57
N GLN A 151 -10.96 8.22 -2.73
CA GLN A 151 -12.23 7.95 -2.04
C GLN A 151 -11.97 7.53 -0.59
N GLN A 152 -11.03 6.61 -0.36
CA GLN A 152 -10.76 6.08 0.98
C GLN A 152 -10.03 7.06 1.92
N LEU A 153 -9.25 7.99 1.37
CA LEU A 153 -8.63 9.05 2.16
C LEU A 153 -9.65 10.13 2.56
N ALA A 154 -10.61 10.44 1.69
CA ALA A 154 -11.67 11.41 1.96
C ALA A 154 -12.63 10.94 3.08
N LYS A 155 -13.07 9.68 3.04
CA LYS A 155 -14.04 9.10 4.00
C LYS A 155 -13.61 9.26 5.47
N GLN A 156 -12.32 9.10 5.78
CA GLN A 156 -11.85 9.17 7.17
C GLN A 156 -11.53 10.59 7.64
N THR A 157 -11.43 11.56 6.73
CA THR A 157 -11.26 12.99 7.09
C THR A 157 -12.55 13.55 7.70
N ILE A 158 -13.71 13.03 7.28
CA ILE A 158 -15.03 13.47 7.77
C ILE A 158 -15.31 12.97 9.20
N ILE A 159 -14.70 11.85 9.62
CA ILE A 159 -14.95 11.26 10.95
C ILE A 159 -14.23 12.03 12.08
N HIS A 160 -13.20 12.83 11.75
CA HIS A 160 -12.40 13.57 12.75
C HIS A 160 -12.85 15.03 12.99
N ILE A 161 -14.02 15.43 12.48
CA ILE A 161 -14.67 16.69 12.85
C ILE A 161 -15.84 16.38 13.79
N ARG A 162 -15.53 16.01 15.04
CA ARG A 162 -16.47 16.03 16.18
C ARG A 162 -15.74 16.41 17.44
#